data_AF-A0A970CF96-F1
#
_entry.id   AF-A0A970CF96-F1
#
_cell.length_a   1.000
_cell.length_b   1.000
_cell.length_c   1.000
_cell.angle_alpha   90.00
_cell.angle_beta   90.00
_cell.angle_gamma   90.00
#
_symmetry.space_group_name_H-M   'P 1'
#
loop_
_entity.id
_entity.type
_entity.pdbx_description
1 polymer ?
#
loop_
_entity_poly.entity_id
_entity_poly.type
_entity_poly.pdbx_seq_one_letter_code
_entity_poly.pdbx_strand_id
1 'polypeptide(L)'
;MTDKLNKAVPTGLPLEDIYFFAVKQRKELNLYDKAIYKMALKVWLGFEGNAKVRTKLQEWEKEKHESTKKIFQMFYKDHPHLEAGSRVVVRILESMIQEIILNNEEIPDQKIKEELFYAFRVMKQ
;
A
#
# COMPACT_ATOMS: atom_id res chain seq x y z
N MET A 1 4.07 8.00 -12.58
CA MET A 1 3.02 7.71 -11.57
C MET A 1 3.63 7.51 -10.19
N THR A 2 4.70 6.73 -10.08
CA THR A 2 5.54 6.55 -8.87
C THR A 2 6.18 7.84 -8.36
N ASP A 3 6.76 8.68 -9.22
CA ASP A 3 7.45 9.91 -8.76
C ASP A 3 6.54 10.96 -8.11
N LYS A 4 5.24 10.98 -8.43
CA LYS A 4 4.26 11.87 -7.78
C LYS A 4 3.74 11.29 -6.46
N LEU A 5 3.56 9.97 -6.40
CA LEU A 5 3.15 9.23 -5.19
C LEU A 5 4.28 9.00 -4.18
N ASN A 6 5.52 9.27 -4.58
CA ASN A 6 6.72 9.22 -3.74
C ASN A 6 7.17 10.61 -3.26
N LYS A 7 6.44 11.69 -3.60
CA LYS A 7 6.75 13.01 -3.04
C LYS A 7 6.41 13.03 -1.55
N ALA A 8 7.46 13.10 -0.74
CA ALA A 8 7.49 13.33 0.69
C ALA A 8 6.69 12.32 1.53
N VAL A 9 7.16 11.06 1.57
CA VAL A 9 7.04 10.32 2.84
C VAL A 9 7.96 11.04 3.83
N PRO A 10 7.45 11.62 4.92
CA PRO A 10 8.29 12.35 5.85
C PRO A 10 9.32 11.40 6.47
N THR A 11 10.59 11.76 6.37
CA THR A 11 11.69 10.99 6.97
C THR A 11 11.69 11.18 8.48
N GLY A 12 11.90 10.11 9.24
CA GLY A 12 11.94 10.15 10.71
C GLY A 12 10.60 9.93 11.42
N LEU A 13 9.53 9.60 10.70
CA LEU A 13 8.25 9.19 11.30
C LEU A 13 8.24 7.70 11.70
N PRO A 14 7.42 7.32 12.70
CA PRO A 14 7.06 5.93 12.94
C PRO A 14 6.54 5.25 11.68
N LEU A 15 6.80 3.95 11.55
CA LEU A 15 6.44 3.21 10.34
C LEU A 15 4.93 3.21 10.09
N GLU A 16 4.13 3.12 11.15
CA GLU A 16 2.67 3.25 11.10
C GLU A 16 2.20 4.58 10.48
N ASP A 17 2.87 5.68 10.79
CA ASP A 17 2.54 7.00 10.22
C ASP A 17 2.94 7.08 8.75
N ILE A 18 4.09 6.53 8.37
CA ILE A 18 4.53 6.43 6.96
C ILE A 18 3.45 5.75 6.11
N TYR A 19 2.90 4.62 6.60
CA TYR A 19 1.87 3.89 5.89
C TYR A 19 0.50 4.56 5.95
N PHE A 20 0.14 5.23 7.04
CA PHE A 20 -1.04 6.09 7.09
C PHE A 20 -0.99 7.19 6.02
N PHE A 21 0.14 7.91 5.92
CA PHE A 21 0.33 8.93 4.88
C PHE A 21 0.30 8.33 3.46
N ALA A 22 0.82 7.12 3.29
CA ALA A 22 0.72 6.43 2.00
C ALA A 22 -0.75 6.24 1.58
N VAL A 23 -1.62 5.78 2.48
CA VAL A 23 -3.06 5.63 2.19
C VAL A 23 -3.73 6.98 1.97
N LYS A 24 -3.44 7.96 2.83
CA LYS A 24 -3.99 9.32 2.73
C LYS A 24 -3.72 9.96 1.36
N GLN A 25 -2.49 9.83 0.85
CA GLN A 25 -2.15 10.31 -0.50
C GLN A 25 -3.02 9.69 -1.61
N ARG A 26 -3.50 8.44 -1.45
CA ARG A 26 -4.38 7.80 -2.44
C ARG A 26 -5.80 8.37 -2.37
N LYS A 27 -6.26 8.77 -1.18
CA LYS A 27 -7.53 9.47 -1.00
C LYS A 27 -7.53 10.83 -1.68
N GLU A 28 -6.40 11.53 -1.61
CA GLU A 28 -6.23 12.91 -2.09
C GLU A 28 -5.83 13.01 -3.57
N LEU A 29 -5.79 11.87 -4.30
CA LEU A 29 -5.55 11.90 -5.74
C LEU A 29 -6.64 12.70 -6.46
N ASN A 30 -6.22 13.57 -7.38
CA ASN A 30 -7.16 14.21 -8.29
C ASN A 30 -7.85 13.16 -9.19
N LEU A 31 -8.97 13.54 -9.80
CA LEU A 31 -9.79 12.64 -10.61
C LEU A 31 -9.01 11.94 -11.73
N TYR A 32 -8.09 12.65 -12.38
CA TYR A 32 -7.27 12.10 -13.46
C TYR A 32 -6.29 11.03 -12.96
N ASP A 33 -5.52 11.33 -11.92
CA ASP A 33 -4.58 10.38 -11.33
C ASP A 33 -5.31 9.17 -10.71
N LYS A 34 -6.48 9.39 -10.10
CA LYS A 34 -7.35 8.32 -9.57
C LYS A 34 -7.84 7.39 -10.70
N ALA A 35 -8.22 7.95 -11.85
CA ALA A 35 -8.65 7.18 -13.03
C ALA A 35 -7.51 6.32 -13.60
N ILE A 36 -6.29 6.87 -13.71
CA ILE A 36 -5.13 6.09 -14.15
C ILE A 36 -4.84 4.96 -13.16
N TYR A 37 -4.85 5.24 -11.86
CA TYR A 37 -4.62 4.24 -10.83
C TYR A 37 -5.65 3.11 -10.91
N LYS A 38 -6.94 3.46 -11.02
CA LYS A 38 -8.04 2.50 -11.16
C LYS A 38 -7.86 1.59 -12.38
N MET A 39 -7.42 2.16 -13.51
CA MET A 39 -7.14 1.39 -14.72
C MET A 39 -5.98 0.41 -14.52
N ALA A 40 -4.87 0.86 -13.93
CA ALA A 40 -3.74 -0.01 -13.60
C ALA A 40 -4.14 -1.15 -12.65
N LEU A 41 -4.96 -0.84 -11.64
CA LEU A 41 -5.46 -1.82 -10.66
C LEU A 41 -6.36 -2.87 -11.32
N LYS A 42 -7.25 -2.46 -12.23
CA LYS A 42 -8.08 -3.38 -13.01
C LYS A 42 -7.26 -4.33 -13.88
N VAL A 43 -6.20 -3.83 -14.51
CA VAL A 43 -5.31 -4.66 -15.32
C VAL A 43 -4.54 -5.66 -14.45
N TRP A 44 -4.05 -5.23 -13.29
CA TRP A 44 -3.38 -6.12 -12.33
C TRP A 44 -4.32 -7.24 -11.83
N LEU A 45 -5.56 -6.88 -11.44
CA LEU A 45 -6.60 -7.84 -11.04
C LEU A 45 -7.10 -8.73 -12.19
N GLY A 46 -6.74 -8.43 -13.43
CA GLY A 46 -7.08 -9.23 -14.60
C GLY A 46 -8.50 -8.99 -15.15
N PHE A 47 -9.14 -7.90 -14.75
CA PHE A 47 -10.44 -7.51 -15.33
C PHE A 47 -10.31 -7.08 -16.80
N GLU A 48 -9.19 -6.45 -17.14
CA GLU A 48 -8.98 -5.80 -18.44
C GLU A 48 -7.49 -5.91 -18.86
N GLY A 49 -7.19 -5.72 -20.14
CA GLY A 49 -5.82 -5.59 -20.65
C GLY A 49 -5.18 -6.88 -21.19
N ASN A 50 -4.01 -6.72 -21.81
CA ASN A 50 -3.25 -7.82 -22.40
C ASN A 50 -2.46 -8.57 -21.32
N ALA A 51 -2.39 -9.90 -21.42
CA ALA A 51 -1.61 -10.77 -20.54
C ALA A 51 -0.17 -10.26 -20.29
N LYS A 52 0.51 -9.73 -21.32
CA LYS A 52 1.86 -9.17 -21.20
C LYS A 52 1.92 -7.96 -20.26
N VAL A 53 0.91 -7.09 -20.31
CA VAL A 53 0.86 -5.89 -19.44
C VAL A 53 0.54 -6.31 -18.00
N ARG A 54 -0.37 -7.28 -17.84
CA ARG A 54 -0.69 -7.84 -16.53
C ARG A 54 0.54 -8.48 -15.88
N THR A 55 1.30 -9.31 -16.61
CA THR A 55 2.53 -9.92 -16.10
C THR A 55 3.52 -8.88 -15.59
N LYS A 56 3.75 -7.80 -16.35
CA LYS A 56 4.62 -6.69 -15.92
C LYS A 56 4.15 -6.01 -14.63
N LEU A 57 2.83 -5.84 -14.47
CA LEU A 57 2.27 -5.27 -13.24
C LEU A 57 2.43 -6.20 -12.04
N GLN A 58 2.28 -7.51 -12.24
CA GLN A 58 2.51 -8.52 -11.20
C GLN A 58 3.99 -8.58 -10.78
N GLU A 59 4.91 -8.47 -11.73
CA GLU A 59 6.35 -8.39 -11.45
C GLU A 59 6.69 -7.13 -10.63
N TRP A 60 6.18 -5.97 -11.05
CA TRP A 60 6.36 -4.71 -10.33
C TRP A 60 5.79 -4.76 -8.90
N GLU A 61 4.62 -5.39 -8.71
CA GLU A 61 4.01 -5.59 -7.40
C GLU A 61 4.89 -6.48 -6.51
N LYS A 62 5.42 -7.58 -7.04
CA LYS A 62 6.36 -8.45 -6.33
C LYS A 62 7.62 -7.70 -5.90
N GLU A 63 8.20 -6.88 -6.78
CA GLU A 63 9.36 -6.04 -6.44
C GLU A 63 9.05 -5.05 -5.31
N LYS A 64 7.85 -4.45 -5.36
CA LYS A 64 7.38 -3.55 -4.30
C LYS A 64 7.17 -4.25 -2.97
N HIS A 65 6.69 -5.49 -2.99
CA HIS A 65 6.55 -6.32 -1.79
C HIS A 65 7.91 -6.60 -1.15
N GLU A 66 8.92 -6.98 -1.95
CA GLU A 66 10.28 -7.17 -1.48
C GLU A 66 10.90 -5.89 -0.91
N SER A 67 10.66 -4.74 -1.56
CA SER A 67 11.08 -3.44 -1.03
C SER A 67 10.41 -3.11 0.31
N THR A 68 9.11 -3.38 0.44
CA THR A 68 8.36 -3.22 1.69
C THR A 68 8.93 -4.12 2.79
N LYS A 69 9.24 -5.39 2.48
CA LYS A 69 9.91 -6.31 3.41
C LYS A 69 11.25 -5.75 3.89
N LYS A 70 12.07 -5.19 3.00
CA LYS A 70 13.35 -4.55 3.37
C LYS A 70 13.16 -3.36 4.30
N ILE A 71 12.15 -2.52 4.07
CA ILE A 71 11.81 -1.42 4.98
C ILE A 71 11.48 -1.99 6.36
N PHE A 72 10.59 -2.98 6.44
CA PHE A 72 10.23 -3.61 7.70
C PHE A 72 11.44 -4.23 8.42
N GLN A 73 12.35 -4.88 7.70
CA GLN A 73 13.61 -5.41 8.24
C GLN A 73 14.50 -4.33 8.86
N MET A 74 14.48 -3.10 8.34
CA MET A 74 15.23 -1.98 8.94
C MET A 74 14.66 -1.57 10.30
N PHE A 75 13.34 -1.68 10.50
CA PHE A 75 12.66 -1.25 11.74
C PHE A 75 12.52 -2.37 12.79
N TYR A 76 12.43 -3.64 12.38
CA TYR A 76 12.15 -4.79 13.25
C TYR A 76 13.13 -5.94 12.99
N LYS A 77 14.43 -5.66 13.08
CA LYS A 77 15.49 -6.68 12.89
C LYS A 77 15.20 -7.93 13.72
N ASP A 78 15.30 -9.09 13.06
CA ASP A 78 15.20 -10.41 13.68
C ASP A 78 13.88 -10.71 14.41
N HIS A 79 12.80 -9.97 14.11
CA HIS A 79 11.50 -10.22 14.71
C HIS A 79 10.88 -11.52 14.17
N PRO A 80 10.44 -12.46 15.03
CA PRO A 80 9.94 -13.78 14.60
C PRO A 80 8.70 -13.68 13.70
N HIS A 81 7.94 -12.60 13.83
CA HIS A 81 6.72 -12.35 13.06
C HIS A 81 6.89 -11.41 11.87
N LEU A 82 8.13 -10.99 11.55
CA LEU A 82 8.39 -9.98 10.53
C LEU A 82 7.78 -10.31 9.17
N GLU A 83 7.93 -11.56 8.72
CA GLU A 83 7.46 -11.98 7.40
C GLU A 83 5.94 -12.11 7.34
N ALA A 84 5.32 -12.58 8.41
CA ALA A 84 3.86 -12.66 8.48
C ALA A 84 3.25 -11.26 8.64
N GLY A 85 3.83 -10.42 9.50
CA GLY A 85 3.39 -9.06 9.76
C GLY A 85 3.49 -8.16 8.53
N SER A 86 4.58 -8.24 7.76
CA SER A 86 4.71 -7.46 6.52
C SER A 86 3.64 -7.82 5.50
N ARG A 87 3.33 -9.11 5.33
CA ARG A 87 2.22 -9.57 4.47
C ARG A 87 0.87 -9.06 4.94
N VAL A 88 0.61 -9.08 6.25
CA VAL A 88 -0.65 -8.58 6.82
C VAL A 88 -0.79 -7.09 6.53
N VAL A 89 0.25 -6.29 6.78
CA VAL A 89 0.20 -4.85 6.50
C VAL A 89 0.00 -4.58 5.01
N VAL A 90 0.72 -5.29 4.13
CA VAL A 90 0.54 -5.14 2.67
C VAL A 90 -0.91 -5.44 2.25
N ARG A 91 -1.52 -6.51 2.77
CA ARG A 91 -2.92 -6.85 2.47
C ARG A 91 -3.91 -5.79 2.95
N ILE A 92 -3.68 -5.22 4.13
CA ILE A 92 -4.51 -4.12 4.64
C ILE A 92 -4.40 -2.91 3.71
N LEU A 93 -3.19 -2.54 3.31
CA LEU A 93 -2.97 -1.43 2.37
C LEU A 93 -3.63 -1.67 1.01
N GLU A 94 -3.52 -2.89 0.48
CA GLU A 94 -4.16 -3.27 -0.77
C GLU A 94 -5.68 -3.18 -0.68
N SER A 95 -6.28 -3.65 0.42
CA SER A 95 -7.72 -3.54 0.68
C SER A 95 -8.17 -2.09 0.71
N MET A 96 -7.48 -1.25 1.51
CA MET A 96 -7.80 0.18 1.60
C MET A 96 -7.66 0.89 0.25
N ILE A 97 -6.61 0.57 -0.53
CA ILE A 97 -6.42 1.15 -1.87
C ILE A 97 -7.55 0.70 -2.81
N GLN A 98 -7.98 -0.55 -2.76
CA GLN A 98 -9.10 -1.04 -3.57
C GLN A 98 -10.41 -0.33 -3.18
N GLU A 99 -10.74 -0.23 -1.90
CA GLU A 99 -11.89 0.53 -1.39
C GLU A 99 -11.85 1.99 -1.91
N ILE A 100 -10.73 2.69 -1.72
CA ILE A 100 -10.58 4.11 -2.12
C ILE A 100 -10.64 4.30 -3.63
N ILE A 101 -9.89 3.51 -4.40
CA ILE A 101 -9.63 3.73 -5.83
C ILE A 101 -10.61 2.97 -6.71
N LEU A 102 -10.84 1.68 -6.42
CA LEU A 102 -11.70 0.83 -7.24
C LEU A 102 -13.16 1.11 -6.93
N ASN A 103 -13.52 1.08 -5.65
CA ASN A 103 -14.91 1.23 -5.20
C ASN A 103 -15.34 2.70 -5.05
N ASN A 104 -14.38 3.64 -5.10
CA ASN A 104 -14.61 5.05 -4.82
C ASN A 104 -15.18 5.30 -3.41
N GLU A 105 -14.82 4.47 -2.44
CA GLU A 105 -15.25 4.61 -1.05
C GLU A 105 -14.48 5.71 -0.33
N GLU A 106 -15.18 6.44 0.53
CA GLU A 106 -14.56 7.37 1.46
C GLU A 106 -14.29 6.66 2.79
N ILE A 107 -13.05 6.23 2.98
CA ILE A 107 -12.61 5.65 4.25
C ILE A 107 -12.23 6.77 5.23
N PRO A 108 -12.82 6.86 6.43
CA PRO A 108 -12.41 7.84 7.44
C PRO A 108 -10.95 7.65 7.86
N ASP A 109 -10.22 8.76 8.09
CA ASP A 109 -8.82 8.71 8.54
C ASP A 109 -8.67 7.91 9.84
N GLN A 110 -9.67 7.97 10.72
CA GLN A 110 -9.69 7.24 11.98
C GLN A 110 -9.70 5.72 11.75
N LYS A 111 -10.52 5.21 10.82
CA LYS A 111 -10.56 3.78 10.46
C LYS A 111 -9.21 3.31 9.91
N ILE A 112 -8.59 4.11 9.04
CA ILE A 112 -7.26 3.81 8.47
C ILE A 112 -6.22 3.69 9.60
N LYS A 113 -6.23 4.64 10.54
CA LYS A 113 -5.32 4.61 11.69
C LYS A 113 -5.57 3.38 12.56
N GLU A 114 -6.82 3.10 12.92
CA GLU A 114 -7.17 1.96 13.77
C GLU A 114 -6.66 0.64 13.19
N GLU A 115 -6.95 0.36 11.93
CA GLU A 115 -6.56 -0.90 11.29
C GLU A 115 -5.04 -1.02 11.10
N LEU A 116 -4.37 0.04 10.60
CA LEU A 116 -2.92 0.02 10.41
C LEU A 116 -2.19 -0.06 11.76
N PHE A 117 -2.57 0.76 12.73
CA PHE A 117 -1.87 0.83 14.02
C PHE A 117 -2.09 -0.45 14.81
N TYR A 118 -3.28 -1.08 14.70
CA TYR A 118 -3.52 -2.41 15.25
C TYR A 118 -2.58 -3.44 14.63
N ALA A 119 -2.45 -3.48 13.30
CA ALA A 119 -1.55 -4.42 12.62
C ALA A 119 -0.09 -4.21 13.03
N PHE A 120 0.37 -2.97 13.09
CA PHE A 120 1.73 -2.65 13.57
C PHE A 120 1.92 -3.01 15.04
N ARG A 121 0.91 -2.82 15.89
CA ARG A 121 0.98 -3.22 17.31
C ARG A 121 1.10 -4.73 17.48
N VAL A 122 0.30 -5.52 16.75
CA VAL A 122 0.36 -6.99 16.81
C VAL A 122 1.71 -7.50 16.31
N MET A 123 2.28 -6.85 15.27
CA MET A 123 3.60 -7.21 14.77
C MET A 123 4.74 -6.87 15.74
N LYS A 124 4.55 -5.92 16.66
CA LYS A 124 5.55 -5.51 17.67
C LYS A 124 5.57 -6.41 18.92
N GLN A 125 4.61 -7.33 19.06
CA GLN A 125 4.50 -8.28 20.16
C GLN A 125 5.23 -9.59 19.82
#